data_AF-A0A7X5ZJC0-F1
#
_entry.id   AF-A0A7X5ZJC0-F1
#
_cell.length_a   1.000
_cell.length_b   1.000
_cell.length_c   1.000
_cell.angle_alpha   90.00
_cell.angle_beta   90.00
_cell.angle_gamma   90.00
#
_symmetry.space_group_name_H-M   'P 1'
#
loop_
_entity.id
_entity.type
_entity.pdbx_description
1 polymer ?
#
loop_
_entity_poly.entity_id
_entity_poly.type
_entity_poly.pdbx_seq_one_letter_code
_entity_poly.pdbx_strand_id
1 'polypeptide(L)'
;MRTRETSHFYLGRVTDTARFNEFLAEHYDRDDDEPISAFYASQGERFCDHDFMETGERSPGASLEEFFAPHSYASEWSAALCEAARSKGLDDANALLFINTEQIAQPRSVTYEGFELVYVGAIGYSI
;
A
#
# COMPACT_ATOMS: atom_id res chain seq x y z
N MET A 1 -8.92 -25.63 -7.93
CA MET A 1 -7.64 -24.94 -8.21
C MET A 1 -7.77 -23.59 -7.53
N ARG A 2 -6.90 -23.24 -6.57
CA ARG A 2 -6.96 -21.90 -5.97
C ARG A 2 -6.48 -20.88 -7.00
N THR A 3 -7.17 -19.75 -7.10
CA THR A 3 -6.71 -18.66 -7.96
C THR A 3 -5.51 -18.01 -7.26
N ARG A 4 -4.53 -17.55 -8.03
CA ARG A 4 -3.39 -16.81 -7.48
C ARG A 4 -3.53 -15.35 -7.83
N GLU A 5 -3.22 -14.52 -6.87
CA GLU A 5 -3.07 -13.08 -7.04
C GLU A 5 -1.65 -12.69 -6.65
N THR A 6 -1.18 -11.56 -7.16
CA THR A 6 0.07 -10.93 -6.72
C THR A 6 -0.18 -9.45 -6.57
N SER A 7 0.25 -8.89 -5.45
CA SER A 7 0.08 -7.48 -5.13
C SER A 7 1.42 -6.84 -4.78
N HIS A 8 1.58 -5.58 -5.16
CA HIS A 8 2.62 -4.70 -4.67
C HIS A 8 2.30 -4.27 -3.25
N PHE A 9 3.26 -4.43 -2.33
CA PHE A 9 3.11 -4.04 -0.93
C PHE A 9 3.96 -2.81 -0.61
N TYR A 10 3.35 -1.92 0.15
CA TYR A 10 3.97 -0.73 0.69
C TYR A 10 3.72 -0.64 2.19
N LEU A 11 4.75 -0.20 2.91
CA LEU A 11 4.65 0.10 4.33
C LEU A 11 5.08 1.54 4.57
N GLY A 12 4.31 2.27 5.35
CA GLY A 12 4.52 3.69 5.57
C GLY A 12 4.76 4.07 7.02
N ARG A 13 5.41 5.22 7.19
CA ARG A 13 5.42 5.99 8.44
C ARG A 13 4.65 7.27 8.20
N VAL A 14 3.50 7.39 8.82
CA VAL A 14 2.57 8.51 8.68
C VAL A 14 2.56 9.30 9.97
N THR A 15 2.85 10.60 9.85
CA THR A 15 2.76 11.59 10.94
C THR A 15 1.62 12.58 10.72
N ASP A 16 1.13 12.69 9.49
CA ASP A 16 -0.04 13.48 9.09
C ASP A 16 -1.01 12.61 8.28
N THR A 17 -1.98 12.00 8.98
CA THR A 17 -3.00 11.14 8.38
C THR A 17 -3.88 11.88 7.36
N ALA A 18 -4.13 13.19 7.56
CA ALA A 18 -4.97 13.95 6.63
C ALA A 18 -4.28 14.08 5.26
N ARG A 19 -2.99 14.40 5.25
CA ARG A 19 -2.19 14.44 4.02
C ARG A 19 -2.03 13.07 3.36
N PHE A 20 -1.85 12.02 4.16
CA PHE A 20 -1.76 10.67 3.63
C PHE A 20 -3.07 10.25 2.95
N ASN A 21 -4.22 10.53 3.57
CA ASN A 21 -5.52 10.23 2.98
C ASN A 21 -5.81 11.08 1.73
N GLU A 22 -5.45 12.36 1.73
CA GLU A 22 -5.54 13.22 0.54
C GLU A 22 -4.66 12.69 -0.61
N PHE A 23 -3.47 12.18 -0.30
CA PHE A 23 -2.57 11.61 -1.29
C PHE A 23 -3.13 10.36 -1.97
N LEU A 24 -3.90 9.55 -1.25
CA LEU A 24 -4.56 8.35 -1.76
C LEU A 24 -5.89 8.65 -2.45
N ALA A 25 -6.59 9.71 -2.07
CA ALA A 25 -7.95 10.00 -2.52
C ALA A 25 -8.06 10.16 -4.04
N GLU A 26 -9.15 9.62 -4.59
CA GLU A 26 -9.52 9.81 -5.98
C GLU A 26 -10.15 11.19 -6.22
N HIS A 27 -9.87 11.76 -7.39
CA HIS A 27 -10.47 12.99 -7.87
C HIS A 27 -11.12 12.77 -9.23
N TYR A 28 -12.44 12.60 -9.24
CA TYR A 28 -13.23 12.34 -10.45
C TYR A 28 -13.67 13.61 -11.20
N ASP A 29 -13.46 14.79 -10.61
CA ASP A 29 -13.89 16.08 -11.17
C ASP A 29 -12.80 16.79 -12.00
N ARG A 30 -11.66 16.12 -12.23
CA ARG A 30 -10.51 16.69 -12.95
C ARG A 30 -10.46 16.26 -14.41
N ASP A 31 -9.78 17.06 -15.22
CA ASP A 31 -9.56 16.81 -16.66
C ASP A 31 -9.03 15.39 -16.89
N ASP A 32 -9.47 14.70 -17.95
CA ASP A 32 -9.13 13.30 -18.26
C ASP A 32 -7.61 13.06 -18.44
N ASP A 33 -6.82 14.14 -18.50
CA ASP A 33 -5.37 14.13 -18.62
C ASP A 33 -4.60 14.16 -17.28
N GLU A 34 -5.27 14.41 -16.14
CA GLU A 34 -4.66 14.36 -14.81
C GLU A 34 -4.75 12.96 -14.18
N PRO A 35 -3.74 12.53 -13.41
CA PRO A 35 -3.85 11.31 -12.63
C PRO A 35 -5.00 11.39 -11.61
N ILE A 36 -5.75 10.30 -11.46
CA ILE A 36 -6.92 10.24 -10.57
C ILE A 36 -6.56 10.33 -9.09
N SER A 37 -5.32 10.03 -8.70
CA SER A 37 -4.80 10.32 -7.35
C SER A 37 -3.32 10.72 -7.38
N ALA A 38 -2.87 11.41 -6.33
CA ALA A 38 -1.46 11.77 -6.19
C ALA A 38 -0.58 10.52 -5.99
N PHE A 39 -1.11 9.47 -5.36
CA PHE A 39 -0.44 8.18 -5.30
C PHE A 39 -0.18 7.62 -6.69
N TYR A 40 -1.18 7.50 -7.55
CA TYR A 40 -0.97 6.97 -8.90
C TYR A 40 -0.01 7.83 -9.72
N ALA A 41 -0.13 9.16 -9.63
CA ALA A 41 0.82 10.08 -10.24
C ALA A 41 2.26 9.78 -9.81
N SER A 42 2.47 9.54 -8.50
CA SER A 42 3.79 9.22 -7.93
C SER A 42 4.35 7.89 -8.42
N GLN A 43 3.48 6.95 -8.79
CA GLN A 43 3.83 5.67 -9.38
C GLN A 43 4.03 5.75 -10.90
N GLY A 44 3.66 6.88 -11.52
CA GLY A 44 3.75 7.12 -12.97
C GLY A 44 2.49 6.70 -13.72
N GLU A 45 1.43 6.40 -12.99
CA GLU A 45 0.15 5.97 -13.53
C GLU A 45 -0.82 7.16 -13.58
N ARG A 46 -1.70 7.17 -14.59
CA ARG A 46 -2.81 8.13 -14.66
C ARG A 46 -4.05 7.57 -13.96
N PHE A 47 -4.32 6.30 -14.17
CA PHE A 47 -5.50 5.64 -13.66
C PHE A 47 -5.14 4.22 -13.24
N CYS A 48 -5.57 3.87 -12.03
CA CYS A 48 -5.63 2.50 -11.56
C CYS A 48 -7.00 2.30 -10.91
N ASP A 49 -7.48 1.07 -10.92
CA ASP A 49 -8.73 0.71 -10.29
C ASP A 49 -8.52 0.52 -8.77
N HIS A 50 -9.09 1.43 -7.98
CA HIS A 50 -8.98 1.42 -6.52
C HIS A 50 -9.67 0.21 -5.88
N ASP A 51 -10.55 -0.50 -6.57
CA ASP A 51 -11.15 -1.73 -6.03
C ASP A 51 -10.09 -2.85 -5.85
N PHE A 52 -8.93 -2.72 -6.50
CA PHE A 52 -7.78 -3.59 -6.30
C PHE A 52 -6.79 -3.09 -5.24
N MET A 53 -7.05 -1.94 -4.62
CA MET A 53 -6.23 -1.38 -3.56
C MET A 53 -6.87 -1.63 -2.19
N GLU A 54 -6.06 -2.02 -1.23
CA GLU A 54 -6.44 -2.03 0.18
C GLU A 54 -5.41 -1.26 1.01
N THR A 55 -5.89 -0.51 1.99
CA THR A 55 -5.07 0.30 2.89
C THR A 55 -5.48 0.14 4.35
N GLY A 56 -4.58 0.45 5.28
CA GLY A 56 -4.87 0.40 6.70
C GLY A 56 -3.91 1.23 7.53
N GLU A 57 -4.36 1.60 8.73
CA GLU A 57 -3.55 2.30 9.74
C GLU A 57 -3.41 1.44 11.00
N ARG A 58 -2.18 1.34 11.50
CA ARG A 58 -1.84 0.54 12.68
C ARG A 58 -2.26 1.27 13.94
N SER A 59 -2.98 0.57 14.80
CA SER A 59 -3.27 1.07 16.14
C SER A 59 -1.99 1.23 16.97
N PRO A 60 -1.84 2.31 17.77
CA PRO A 60 -0.67 2.49 18.62
C PRO A 60 -0.43 1.28 19.53
N GLY A 61 0.80 0.75 19.51
CA GLY A 61 1.22 -0.37 20.36
C GLY A 61 0.86 -1.77 19.84
N ALA A 62 0.03 -1.90 18.80
CA ALA A 62 -0.18 -3.18 18.12
C ALA A 62 1.14 -3.66 17.47
N SER A 63 1.35 -4.96 17.32
CA SER A 63 2.42 -5.56 16.50
C SER A 63 2.12 -5.46 15.00
N LEU A 64 3.09 -5.76 14.13
CA LEU A 64 2.84 -5.86 12.68
C LEU A 64 1.88 -7.01 12.37
N GLU A 65 1.97 -8.12 13.10
CA GLU A 65 1.08 -9.26 12.97
C GLU A 65 -0.37 -8.89 13.29
N GLU A 66 -0.60 -8.19 14.41
CA GLU A 66 -1.94 -7.70 14.78
C GLU A 66 -2.45 -6.66 13.79
N PHE A 67 -1.55 -5.81 13.26
CA PHE A 67 -1.89 -4.82 12.25
C PHE A 67 -2.34 -5.45 10.94
N PHE A 68 -1.65 -6.50 10.46
CA PHE A 68 -1.95 -7.12 9.18
C PHE A 68 -3.14 -8.10 9.24
N ALA A 69 -3.40 -8.71 10.40
CA ALA A 69 -4.45 -9.73 10.58
C ALA A 69 -5.86 -9.40 10.02
N PRO A 70 -6.40 -8.17 10.12
CA PRO A 70 -7.74 -7.88 9.62
C PRO A 70 -7.84 -7.72 8.09
N HIS A 71 -6.71 -7.66 7.37
CA HIS A 71 -6.68 -7.39 5.94
C HIS A 71 -7.00 -8.61 5.09
N SER A 72 -7.46 -8.38 3.86
CA SER A 72 -7.86 -9.46 2.95
C SER A 72 -6.72 -10.46 2.71
N TYR A 73 -7.01 -11.74 2.87
CA TYR A 73 -6.06 -12.85 2.69
C TYR A 73 -4.77 -12.74 3.53
N ALA A 74 -4.78 -11.98 4.64
CA ALA A 74 -3.59 -11.77 5.48
C ALA A 74 -2.91 -13.06 5.92
N SER A 75 -3.65 -14.15 6.14
CA SER A 75 -3.08 -15.46 6.47
C SER A 75 -2.13 -16.04 5.42
N GLU A 76 -2.24 -15.59 4.15
CA GLU A 76 -1.43 -16.08 3.04
C GLU A 76 -0.16 -15.22 2.81
N TRP A 77 -0.17 -13.93 3.16
CA TRP A 77 0.95 -13.01 2.85
C TRP A 77 1.60 -12.33 4.06
N SER A 78 0.93 -12.21 5.22
CA SER A 78 1.40 -11.38 6.34
C SER A 78 2.76 -11.79 6.89
N ALA A 79 3.04 -13.10 6.98
CA ALA A 79 4.33 -13.59 7.47
C ALA A 79 5.50 -13.13 6.59
N ALA A 80 5.33 -13.20 5.27
CA ALA A 80 6.34 -12.72 4.31
C ALA A 80 6.51 -11.20 4.39
N LEU A 81 5.41 -10.46 4.58
CA LEU A 81 5.47 -9.01 4.74
C LEU A 81 6.18 -8.60 6.04
N CYS A 82 5.93 -9.29 7.16
CA CYS A 82 6.64 -9.04 8.42
C CYS A 82 8.15 -9.29 8.30
N GLU A 83 8.57 -10.35 7.62
CA GLU A 83 10.00 -10.61 7.35
C GLU A 83 10.62 -9.50 6.50
N ALA A 84 9.93 -9.11 5.42
CA ALA A 84 10.39 -8.03 4.56
C ALA A 84 10.47 -6.68 5.31
N ALA A 85 9.50 -6.38 6.17
CA ALA A 85 9.50 -5.19 7.03
C ALA A 85 10.74 -5.15 7.93
N ARG A 86 11.00 -6.24 8.67
CA ARG A 86 12.19 -6.37 9.54
C ARG A 86 13.49 -6.20 8.78
N SER A 87 13.61 -6.83 7.61
CA SER A 87 14.82 -6.73 6.77
C SER A 87 15.11 -5.30 6.29
N LYS A 88 14.07 -4.47 6.19
CA LYS A 88 14.13 -3.06 5.77
C LYS A 88 14.11 -2.08 6.95
N GLY A 89 14.04 -2.57 8.19
CA GLY A 89 13.92 -1.74 9.39
C GLY A 89 12.60 -0.94 9.43
N LEU A 90 11.49 -1.58 9.07
CA LEU A 90 10.13 -1.01 9.02
C LEU A 90 9.23 -1.57 10.14
N ASP A 91 9.81 -2.00 11.26
CA ASP A 91 9.08 -2.55 12.42
C ASP A 91 8.10 -1.56 13.05
N ASP A 92 8.35 -0.27 12.87
CA ASP A 92 7.56 0.85 13.34
C ASP A 92 6.58 1.39 12.28
N ALA A 93 6.47 0.75 11.11
CA ALA A 93 5.49 1.14 10.10
C ALA A 93 4.08 1.14 10.69
N ASN A 94 3.33 2.20 10.37
CA ASN A 94 1.98 2.44 10.86
C ASN A 94 0.94 2.60 9.74
N ALA A 95 1.35 2.48 8.48
CA ALA A 95 0.45 2.41 7.34
C ALA A 95 0.78 1.19 6.45
N LEU A 96 -0.26 0.60 5.89
CA LEU A 96 -0.21 -0.46 4.90
C LEU A 96 -0.94 0.03 3.66
N LEU A 97 -0.36 -0.25 2.49
CA LEU A 97 -1.06 -0.20 1.21
C LEU A 97 -0.63 -1.41 0.40
N PHE A 98 -1.58 -2.13 -0.18
CA PHE A 98 -1.27 -3.09 -1.22
C PHE A 98 -2.26 -2.99 -2.37
N ILE A 99 -1.76 -3.27 -3.57
CA ILE A 99 -2.54 -3.17 -4.80
C ILE A 99 -2.08 -4.24 -5.80
N ASN A 100 -3.01 -4.80 -6.56
CA ASN A 100 -2.72 -5.80 -7.59
C ASN A 100 -1.59 -5.33 -8.53
N THR A 101 -0.66 -6.24 -8.90
CA THR A 101 0.50 -5.89 -9.72
C THR A 101 0.18 -5.45 -11.15
N GLU A 102 -1.04 -5.70 -11.64
CA GLU A 102 -1.49 -5.22 -12.95
C GLU A 102 -1.80 -3.72 -12.96
N GLN A 103 -1.93 -3.09 -11.79
CA GLN A 103 -2.30 -1.68 -11.66
C GLN A 103 -1.11 -0.72 -11.77
N ILE A 104 0.09 -1.14 -11.37
CA ILE A 104 1.28 -0.29 -11.33
C ILE A 104 2.42 -0.97 -12.07
N ALA A 105 2.89 -0.37 -13.16
CA ALA A 105 3.97 -0.95 -13.96
C ALA A 105 5.35 -0.81 -13.29
N GLN A 106 5.58 0.28 -12.56
CA GLN A 106 6.88 0.62 -11.97
C GLN A 106 6.73 1.07 -10.50
N PRO A 107 6.47 0.14 -9.57
CA PRO A 107 6.25 0.46 -8.16
C PRO A 107 7.51 1.06 -7.54
N ARG A 108 7.35 2.13 -6.77
CA ARG A 108 8.45 2.87 -6.16
C ARG A 108 8.07 3.45 -4.80
N SER A 109 9.06 3.55 -3.92
CA SER A 109 8.91 4.29 -2.67
C SER A 109 8.72 5.78 -2.91
N VAL A 110 7.99 6.43 -2.02
CA VAL A 110 7.73 7.87 -2.04
C VAL A 110 7.93 8.48 -0.66
N THR A 111 8.39 9.72 -0.64
CA THR A 111 8.56 10.50 0.58
C THR A 111 7.92 11.86 0.35
N TYR A 112 7.01 12.24 1.23
CA TYR A 112 6.30 13.52 1.21
C TYR A 112 6.39 14.18 2.58
N GLU A 113 5.97 15.44 2.66
CA GLU A 113 5.79 16.09 3.95
C GLU A 113 4.64 15.42 4.71
N GLY A 114 4.94 14.88 5.89
CA GLY A 114 3.97 14.22 6.75
C GLY A 114 3.95 12.69 6.65
N PHE A 115 4.57 12.08 5.63
CA PHE A 115 4.67 10.63 5.53
C PHE A 115 5.77 10.14 4.59
N GLU A 116 6.16 8.89 4.79
CA GLU A 116 6.83 8.09 3.76
C GLU A 116 6.06 6.81 3.50
N LEU A 117 6.17 6.30 2.28
CA LEU A 117 5.58 5.04 1.85
C LEU A 117 6.64 4.24 1.09
N VAL A 118 7.14 3.18 1.72
CA VAL A 118 8.27 2.38 1.21
C VAL A 118 7.74 1.18 0.45
N TYR A 119 8.16 1.03 -0.81
CA TYR A 119 7.87 -0.19 -1.57
C TYR A 119 8.66 -1.38 -1.00
N VAL A 120 7.92 -2.39 -0.55
CA VAL A 120 8.47 -3.56 0.12
C VAL A 120 8.76 -4.68 -0.87
N GLY A 121 7.90 -4.84 -1.88
CA GLY A 121 8.03 -5.86 -2.92
C GLY A 121 6.66 -6.35 -3.39
N ALA A 122 6.67 -7.34 -4.29
CA ALA A 122 5.47 -8.04 -4.71
C ALA A 122 5.36 -9.38 -3.98
N ILE A 123 4.18 -9.72 -3.47
CA ILE A 123 3.91 -11.00 -2.77
C ILE A 123 2.74 -11.68 -3.48
N GLY A 124 2.94 -12.94 -3.88
CA GLY A 124 1.90 -13.77 -4.46
C GLY A 124 1.19 -14.59 -3.38
N TYR A 125 -0.14 -14.65 -3.43
CA TYR A 125 -0.97 -15.38 -2.47
C TYR A 125 -2.15 -16.09 -3.15
N SER A 126 -2.78 -17.01 -2.41
CA SER A 126 -3.96 -17.73 -2.90
C SER A 126 -5.23 -16.99 -2.51
N ILE A 127 -6.19 -16.92 -3.42
CA ILE A 127 -7.56 -16.43 -3.18
C ILE A 127 -8.59 -17.55 -3.39
#